data_AF-A0A1C6L5L7-F1
#
_entry.id   AF-A0A1C6L5L7-F1
#
_cell.length_a   1.000
_cell.length_b   1.000
_cell.length_c   1.000
_cell.angle_alpha   90.00
_cell.angle_beta   90.00
_cell.angle_gamma   90.00
#
_symmetry.space_group_name_H-M   'P 1'
#
loop_
_entity.id
_entity.type
_entity.pdbx_description
1 polymer ?
#
loop_
_entity_poly.entity_id
_entity_poly.type
_entity_poly.pdbx_seq_one_letter_code
_entity_poly.pdbx_strand_id
1 'polypeptide(L)'
;MDAGKRCETCQLIGKQHENKQHSGYNRNYNLNMEKYIAVTKENREFLIKTFKTTKMAVWRALTFVERGGDSPRARKIRHLAQQRGGILMIASPAMETMHDADGYMRQYFPNGVMLECDKNTGRVDIIKDGKSVKNYKNVMLDQFPAIQAEAQSM
;
A
#
# COMPACT_ATOMS: atom_id res chain seq x y z
N MET A 1 -25.48 22.58 -52.02
CA MET A 1 -24.13 22.00 -52.03
C MET A 1 -23.38 22.61 -50.88
N ASP A 2 -22.94 21.74 -49.98
CA ASP A 2 -22.41 22.02 -48.65
C ASP A 2 -20.89 22.27 -48.73
N ALA A 3 -20.38 23.24 -47.98
CA ALA A 3 -18.94 23.35 -47.67
C ALA A 3 -18.69 24.31 -46.50
N GLY A 4 -18.70 23.77 -45.28
CA GLY A 4 -17.59 23.97 -44.33
C GLY A 4 -17.59 25.25 -43.49
N LYS A 5 -18.33 25.22 -42.38
CA LYS A 5 -18.20 26.11 -41.22
C LYS A 5 -16.74 26.16 -40.73
N ARG A 6 -16.14 27.36 -40.65
CA ARG A 6 -14.91 27.60 -39.89
C ARG A 6 -15.28 28.06 -38.47
N CYS A 7 -14.82 27.27 -37.50
CA CYS A 7 -15.07 27.40 -36.07
C CYS A 7 -14.26 28.56 -35.46
N GLU A 8 -14.91 29.43 -34.69
CA GLU A 8 -14.36 30.64 -34.02
C GLU A 8 -13.42 30.35 -32.83
N THR A 9 -12.81 29.17 -32.73
CA THR A 9 -11.94 28.80 -31.60
C THR A 9 -10.44 28.96 -31.89
N CYS A 10 -10.07 29.58 -33.01
CA CYS A 10 -8.67 29.77 -33.42
C CYS A 10 -8.11 31.17 -33.10
N GLN A 11 -8.60 31.83 -32.05
CA GLN A 11 -7.90 32.96 -31.42
C GLN A 11 -6.92 32.42 -30.36
N LEU A 12 -5.80 31.88 -30.82
CA LEU A 12 -4.51 32.04 -30.14
C LEU A 12 -4.32 33.58 -30.02
N ILE A 13 -3.84 34.24 -28.97
CA ILE A 13 -2.60 34.09 -28.20
C ILE A 13 -2.72 35.11 -27.05
N GLY A 14 -2.40 34.76 -25.80
CA GLY A 14 -2.14 35.78 -24.77
C GLY A 14 -2.49 35.39 -23.35
N LYS A 15 -1.47 34.89 -22.63
CA LYS A 15 -1.36 34.81 -21.17
C LYS A 15 -2.31 33.81 -20.50
N GLN A 16 -1.81 32.62 -20.18
CA GLN A 16 -1.68 32.15 -18.79
C GLN A 16 -0.54 31.12 -18.72
N HIS A 17 0.69 31.63 -18.60
CA HIS A 17 1.75 30.87 -17.93
C HIS A 17 1.45 30.97 -16.44
N GLU A 18 1.06 29.87 -15.80
CA GLU A 18 1.38 29.62 -14.39
C GLU A 18 1.07 28.17 -14.00
N ASN A 19 2.14 27.49 -13.58
CA ASN A 19 2.19 26.44 -12.55
C ASN A 19 1.15 25.31 -12.59
N LYS A 20 1.56 24.18 -13.18
CA LYS A 20 1.32 22.86 -12.56
C LYS A 20 2.59 22.00 -12.62
N GLN A 21 3.53 22.30 -11.73
CA GLN A 21 4.37 21.26 -11.14
C GLN A 21 3.43 20.31 -10.39
N HIS A 22 3.15 19.12 -10.93
CA HIS A 22 2.90 17.91 -10.14
C HIS A 22 3.54 16.76 -10.92
N SER A 23 4.86 16.67 -10.77
CA SER A 23 5.66 15.51 -11.16
C SER A 23 5.05 14.26 -10.52
N GLY A 24 4.72 13.30 -11.38
CA GLY A 24 3.90 12.15 -11.06
C GLY A 24 4.46 11.25 -9.97
N TYR A 25 3.57 10.85 -9.06
CA TYR A 25 3.69 9.59 -8.34
C TYR A 25 2.95 8.52 -9.13
N ASN A 26 3.66 7.84 -10.03
CA ASN A 26 3.23 6.53 -10.54
C ASN A 26 3.32 5.53 -9.37
N ARG A 27 2.25 5.44 -8.56
CA ARG A 27 2.07 4.34 -7.61
C ARG A 27 1.57 3.12 -8.38
N ASN A 28 2.50 2.35 -8.92
CA ASN A 28 2.25 0.94 -9.16
C ASN A 28 1.91 0.34 -7.79
N TYR A 29 0.65 -0.07 -7.60
CA TYR A 29 0.18 -0.71 -6.38
C TYR A 29 0.86 -2.08 -6.26
N ASN A 30 2.05 -2.11 -5.69
CA ASN A 30 2.57 -3.32 -5.07
C ASN A 30 1.80 -3.48 -3.76
N LEU A 31 0.81 -4.36 -3.75
CA LEU A 31 -0.03 -4.73 -2.59
C LEU A 31 0.76 -5.52 -1.52
N ASN A 32 2.06 -5.24 -1.38
CA ASN A 32 2.91 -5.83 -0.38
C ASN A 32 2.93 -4.92 0.84
N MET A 33 2.65 -5.50 2.01
CA MET A 33 2.80 -4.84 3.31
C MET A 33 4.07 -3.97 3.35
N GLU A 34 3.90 -2.65 3.33
CA GLU A 34 5.00 -1.71 3.32
C GLU A 34 5.60 -1.62 4.72
N LYS A 35 6.86 -2.01 4.84
CA LYS A 35 7.60 -1.94 6.10
C LYS A 35 8.43 -0.67 6.14
N TYR A 36 8.28 0.13 7.20
CA TYR A 36 9.12 1.31 7.40
C TYR A 36 9.25 1.69 8.88
N ILE A 37 10.27 2.47 9.23
CA ILE A 37 10.41 3.04 10.58
C ILE A 37 9.97 4.50 10.55
N ALA A 38 8.85 4.78 11.22
CA ALA A 38 8.35 6.12 11.44
C ALA A 38 9.25 6.85 12.44
N VAL A 39 9.71 8.05 12.09
CA VAL A 39 10.53 8.91 12.94
C VAL A 39 10.08 10.35 12.79
N THR A 40 10.24 11.15 13.85
CA THR A 40 10.04 12.60 13.76
C THR A 40 11.06 13.25 12.82
N LYS A 41 10.79 14.48 12.40
CA LYS A 41 11.68 15.24 11.51
C LYS A 41 13.04 15.48 12.18
N GLU A 42 13.04 15.82 13.46
CA GLU A 42 14.22 16.10 14.28
C GLU A 42 15.12 14.86 14.37
N ASN A 43 14.51 13.69 14.62
CA ASN A 43 15.22 12.42 14.63
C ASN A 43 15.82 12.07 13.27
N ARG A 44 15.12 12.36 12.17
CA ARG A 44 15.67 12.15 10.82
C ARG A 44 16.89 13.03 10.57
N GLU A 45 16.85 14.31 10.95
CA GLU A 45 17.97 15.24 10.83
C GLU A 45 19.16 14.82 11.71
N PHE A 46 18.89 14.33 12.92
CA PHE A 46 19.90 13.78 13.81
C PHE A 46 20.62 12.58 13.17
N LEU A 47 19.89 11.65 12.55
CA LEU A 47 20.48 10.49 11.87
C LEU A 47 21.37 10.92 10.69
N ILE A 48 20.94 11.91 9.91
CA ILE A 48 21.72 12.47 8.80
C ILE A 48 23.07 13.00 9.30
N LYS A 49 23.05 13.81 10.37
CA LYS A 49 24.25 14.40 10.98
C LYS A 49 25.17 13.34 11.59
N THR A 50 24.60 12.44 12.39
CA THR A 50 25.35 11.38 13.12
C THR A 50 26.10 10.47 12.16
N PHE A 51 25.41 10.03 11.10
CA PHE A 51 26.02 9.12 10.14
C PHE A 51 26.79 9.85 9.05
N LYS A 52 26.81 11.20 8.98
CA LYS A 52 27.41 11.98 7.89
C LYS A 52 26.99 11.46 6.51
N THR A 53 25.67 11.41 6.29
CA THR A 53 25.08 10.79 5.11
C THR A 53 24.02 11.68 4.46
N THR A 54 23.48 11.28 3.32
CA THR A 54 22.42 12.04 2.64
C THR A 54 21.03 11.69 3.19
N LYS A 55 20.07 12.61 3.05
CA LYS A 55 18.65 12.37 3.37
C LYS A 55 18.11 11.12 2.67
N MET A 56 18.52 10.89 1.42
CA MET A 56 18.11 9.72 0.64
C MET A 56 18.65 8.41 1.20
N ALA A 57 19.89 8.38 1.71
CA ALA A 57 20.45 7.20 2.34
C ALA A 57 19.72 6.84 3.64
N VAL A 58 19.38 7.83 4.48
CA VAL A 58 18.54 7.62 5.67
C VAL A 58 17.14 7.16 5.28
N TRP A 59 16.52 7.77 4.28
CA TRP A 59 15.21 7.34 3.78
C TRP A 59 15.23 5.87 3.34
N ARG A 60 16.17 5.47 2.48
CA ARG A 60 16.34 4.07 2.04
C ARG A 60 16.53 3.10 3.20
N ALA A 61 17.29 3.50 4.22
CA ALA A 61 17.49 2.68 5.41
C ALA A 61 16.21 2.50 6.24
N LEU A 62 15.40 3.54 6.38
CA LEU A 62 14.15 3.53 7.15
C LEU A 62 13.00 2.85 6.40
N THR A 63 12.98 2.86 5.07
CA THR A 63 11.95 2.24 4.23
C THR A 63 12.33 0.88 3.66
N PHE A 64 13.46 0.30 4.11
CA PHE A 64 13.92 -1.05 3.71
C PHE A 64 14.06 -1.26 2.19
N VAL A 65 14.32 -0.19 1.42
CA VAL A 65 14.45 -0.28 -0.04
C VAL A 65 15.62 -1.19 -0.43
N GLU A 66 15.39 -2.16 -1.32
CA GLU A 66 16.40 -3.16 -1.73
C GLU A 66 17.74 -2.54 -2.12
N ARG A 67 17.71 -1.46 -2.90
CA ARG A 67 18.92 -0.69 -3.25
C ARG A 67 19.43 0.12 -2.05
N GLY A 68 20.26 -0.52 -1.23
CA GLY A 68 21.04 0.10 -0.15
C GLY A 68 20.41 0.04 1.24
N GLY A 69 19.15 -0.41 1.35
CA GLY A 69 18.42 -0.60 2.59
C GLY A 69 18.95 -1.77 3.44
N ASP A 70 19.64 -2.75 2.86
CA ASP A 70 20.25 -3.86 3.64
C ASP A 70 21.76 -3.74 3.86
N SER A 71 22.33 -2.56 3.67
CA SER A 71 23.73 -2.33 4.01
C SER A 71 23.97 -2.38 5.54
N PRO A 72 25.19 -2.74 6.01
CA PRO A 72 25.54 -2.67 7.44
C PRO A 72 25.30 -1.29 8.05
N ARG A 73 25.52 -0.22 7.26
CA ARG A 73 25.23 1.16 7.65
C ARG A 73 23.74 1.40 7.82
N ALA A 74 22.90 0.89 6.92
CA ALA A 74 21.45 1.01 7.02
C ALA A 74 20.90 0.28 8.26
N ARG A 75 21.44 -0.90 8.60
CA ARG A 75 21.11 -1.62 9.84
C ARG A 75 21.42 -0.78 11.08
N LYS A 76 22.59 -0.12 11.13
CA LYS A 76 22.97 0.81 12.22
C LYS A 76 22.04 2.03 12.30
N ILE A 77 21.67 2.60 11.15
CA ILE A 77 20.71 3.71 11.09
C ILE A 77 19.36 3.31 11.69
N ARG A 78 18.84 2.13 11.32
CA ARG A 78 17.57 1.61 11.88
C ARG A 78 17.64 1.37 13.37
N HIS A 79 18.71 0.74 13.84
CA HIS A 79 18.91 0.49 15.25
C HIS A 79 18.90 1.81 16.05
N LEU A 80 19.67 2.81 15.61
CA LEU A 80 19.69 4.11 16.28
C LEU A 80 18.36 4.86 16.17
N ALA A 81 17.64 4.71 15.05
CA ALA A 81 16.30 5.28 14.89
C ALA A 81 15.33 4.73 15.94
N GLN A 82 15.33 3.41 16.16
CA GLN A 82 14.46 2.75 17.14
C GLN A 82 14.84 3.13 18.58
N GLN A 83 16.13 3.19 18.91
CA GLN A 83 16.61 3.66 20.22
C GLN A 83 16.16 5.09 20.54
N ARG A 84 15.86 5.89 19.51
CA ARG A 84 15.38 7.27 19.64
C ARG A 84 13.86 7.39 19.51
N GLY A 85 13.12 6.30 19.68
CA GLY A 85 11.65 6.29 19.62
C GLY A 85 11.07 6.14 18.22
N GLY A 86 11.87 5.71 17.24
CA GLY A 86 11.37 5.33 15.92
C GLY A 86 10.53 4.04 16.00
N ILE A 87 9.32 4.08 15.45
CA ILE A 87 8.36 2.97 15.53
C ILE A 87 8.38 2.20 14.22
N LEU A 88 8.52 0.88 14.29
CA LEU A 88 8.38 0.02 13.12
C LEU A 88 6.90 -0.07 12.74
N MET A 89 6.59 0.43 11.55
CA MET A 89 5.28 0.40 10.93
C MET A 89 5.24 -0.68 9.85
N ILE A 90 4.10 -1.36 9.78
CA ILE A 90 3.72 -2.23 8.67
C ILE A 90 2.40 -1.66 8.15
N ALA A 91 2.41 -1.16 6.92
CA ALA A 91 1.23 -0.57 6.28
C ALA A 91 0.69 -1.54 5.21
N SER A 92 -0.61 -1.77 5.25
CA SER A 92 -1.35 -2.53 4.24
C SER A 92 -2.54 -1.67 3.80
N PRO A 93 -3.06 -1.84 2.57
CA PRO A 93 -4.39 -1.35 2.24
C PRO A 93 -5.37 -1.73 3.35
N ALA A 94 -6.19 -0.77 3.78
CA ALA A 94 -7.24 -1.03 4.74
C ALA A 94 -8.24 -2.00 4.11
N MET A 95 -8.50 -3.11 4.79
CA MET A 95 -9.50 -4.10 4.41
C MET A 95 -10.47 -4.22 5.56
N GLU A 96 -11.75 -3.97 5.27
CA GLU A 96 -12.79 -4.13 6.27
C GLU A 96 -12.94 -5.62 6.57
N THR A 97 -12.84 -5.97 7.85
CA THR A 97 -12.99 -7.34 8.34
C THR A 97 -13.95 -7.30 9.52
N MET A 98 -15.14 -7.88 9.32
CA MET A 98 -16.21 -7.92 10.31
C MET A 98 -16.31 -9.30 10.93
N HIS A 99 -16.46 -9.35 12.24
CA HIS A 99 -16.73 -10.58 12.98
C HIS A 99 -18.17 -10.53 13.48
N ASP A 100 -19.06 -11.14 12.71
CA ASP A 100 -20.49 -11.05 12.95
C ASP A 100 -20.95 -12.01 14.05
N ALA A 101 -22.06 -11.67 14.70
CA ALA A 101 -22.67 -12.45 15.79
C ALA A 101 -23.27 -13.78 15.30
N ASP A 102 -23.52 -13.91 13.99
CA ASP A 102 -24.04 -15.11 13.33
C ASP A 102 -23.00 -16.24 13.19
N GLY A 103 -21.79 -16.04 13.70
CA GLY A 103 -20.72 -17.03 13.62
C GLY A 103 -19.85 -16.90 12.37
N TYR A 104 -20.04 -15.87 11.56
CA TYR A 104 -19.19 -15.63 10.39
C TYR A 104 -18.12 -14.54 10.64
N MET A 105 -17.08 -14.60 9.82
CA MET A 105 -16.13 -13.52 9.59
C MET A 105 -16.17 -13.16 8.12
N ARG A 106 -16.37 -11.88 7.81
CA ARG A 106 -16.47 -11.37 6.44
C ARG A 106 -15.36 -10.36 6.19
N GLN A 107 -14.60 -10.57 5.13
CA GLN A 107 -13.50 -9.69 4.75
C GLN A 107 -13.70 -9.18 3.32
N TYR A 108 -13.63 -7.86 3.16
CA TYR A 108 -13.90 -7.17 1.90
C TYR A 108 -12.60 -6.69 1.28
N PHE A 109 -12.37 -7.10 0.03
CA PHE A 109 -11.19 -6.73 -0.72
C PHE A 109 -11.49 -5.60 -1.72
N PRO A 110 -10.54 -4.69 -1.99
CA PRO A 110 -10.74 -3.56 -2.91
C PRO A 110 -11.09 -3.95 -4.35
N ASN A 111 -10.81 -5.19 -4.76
CA ASN A 111 -11.16 -5.75 -6.07
C ASN A 111 -12.62 -6.22 -6.17
N GLY A 112 -13.45 -5.98 -5.15
CA GLY A 112 -14.86 -6.39 -5.12
C GLY A 112 -15.07 -7.86 -4.73
N VAL A 113 -14.02 -8.55 -4.31
CA VAL A 113 -14.10 -9.92 -3.76
C VAL A 113 -14.37 -9.85 -2.26
N MET A 114 -15.15 -10.81 -1.76
CA MET A 114 -15.43 -10.98 -0.34
C MET A 114 -15.03 -12.40 0.09
N LEU A 115 -14.36 -12.52 1.23
CA LEU A 115 -14.23 -13.78 1.94
C LEU A 115 -15.31 -13.89 3.00
N GLU A 116 -15.99 -15.02 3.05
CA GLU A 116 -16.88 -15.39 4.15
C GLU A 116 -16.35 -16.67 4.80
N CYS A 117 -16.07 -16.60 6.10
CA CYS A 117 -15.51 -17.70 6.89
C CYS A 117 -16.47 -18.06 8.02
N ASP A 118 -16.94 -19.30 8.05
CA ASP A 118 -17.68 -19.87 9.18
C ASP A 118 -16.70 -20.22 10.30
N LYS A 119 -16.79 -19.49 11.42
CA LYS A 119 -15.89 -19.64 12.58
C LYS A 119 -16.05 -20.98 13.31
N ASN A 120 -17.18 -21.68 13.11
CA ASN A 120 -17.47 -22.95 13.78
C ASN A 120 -16.96 -24.15 12.99
N THR A 121 -17.07 -24.09 11.66
CA THR A 121 -16.72 -25.22 10.78
C THR A 121 -15.39 -25.06 10.07
N GLY A 122 -14.84 -23.84 10.03
CA GLY A 122 -13.67 -23.53 9.21
C GLY A 122 -13.96 -23.58 7.71
N ARG A 123 -15.22 -23.53 7.30
CA ARG A 123 -15.60 -23.37 5.89
C ARG A 123 -15.29 -21.94 5.46
N VAL A 124 -14.67 -21.79 4.28
CA VAL A 124 -14.37 -20.47 3.70
C VAL A 124 -14.87 -20.42 2.27
N ASP A 125 -15.65 -19.40 1.93
CA ASP A 125 -16.12 -19.11 0.58
C ASP A 125 -15.49 -17.82 0.06
N ILE A 126 -14.97 -17.86 -1.16
CA ILE A 126 -14.60 -16.67 -1.93
C ILE A 126 -15.80 -16.29 -2.79
N ILE A 127 -16.33 -15.09 -2.57
CA ILE A 127 -17.51 -14.56 -3.23
C ILE A 127 -17.11 -13.40 -4.13
N LYS A 128 -17.47 -13.48 -5.41
CA LYS A 128 -17.27 -12.41 -6.41
C LYS A 128 -18.59 -12.17 -7.12
N ASP A 129 -19.00 -10.91 -7.24
CA ASP A 129 -20.28 -10.51 -7.85
C ASP A 129 -21.50 -11.26 -7.25
N GLY A 130 -21.47 -11.48 -5.93
CA GLY A 130 -22.53 -12.18 -5.19
C GLY A 130 -22.59 -13.70 -5.37
N LYS A 131 -21.61 -14.31 -6.06
CA LYS A 131 -21.55 -15.75 -6.28
C LYS A 131 -20.31 -16.35 -5.62
N SER A 132 -20.47 -17.49 -4.95
CA SER A 132 -19.33 -18.29 -4.49
C SER A 132 -18.59 -18.84 -5.71
N VAL A 133 -17.36 -18.35 -5.92
CA VAL A 133 -16.49 -18.77 -7.03
C VAL A 133 -15.51 -19.85 -6.60
N LYS A 134 -15.26 -19.98 -5.30
CA LYS A 134 -14.39 -21.01 -4.73
C LYS A 134 -14.75 -21.26 -3.28
N ASN A 135 -14.64 -22.52 -2.85
CA ASN A 135 -14.91 -22.90 -1.47
C ASN A 135 -13.80 -23.80 -0.90
N TYR A 136 -13.58 -23.68 0.40
CA TYR A 136 -12.65 -24.46 1.19
C TYR A 136 -13.36 -25.04 2.41
N LYS A 137 -12.97 -26.23 2.84
CA LYS A 137 -13.53 -26.92 4.01
C LYS A 137 -12.43 -27.15 5.05
N ASN A 138 -12.78 -27.04 6.33
CA ASN A 138 -11.88 -27.29 7.46
C ASN A 138 -10.56 -26.51 7.36
N VAL A 139 -10.64 -25.23 6.99
CA VAL A 139 -9.49 -24.34 6.85
C VAL A 139 -8.87 -24.08 8.22
N MET A 140 -7.58 -24.33 8.32
CA MET A 140 -6.78 -24.01 9.49
C MET A 140 -6.21 -22.59 9.39
N LEU A 141 -5.85 -22.00 10.54
CA LEU A 141 -5.36 -20.61 10.61
C LEU A 141 -4.08 -20.36 9.80
N ASP A 142 -3.23 -21.36 9.63
CA ASP A 142 -2.01 -21.31 8.83
C ASP A 142 -2.25 -21.32 7.31
N GLN A 143 -3.39 -21.88 6.87
CA GLN A 143 -3.84 -21.89 5.48
C GLN A 143 -4.55 -20.59 5.08
N PHE A 144 -5.09 -19.87 6.05
CA PHE A 144 -5.89 -18.67 5.82
C PHE A 144 -5.17 -17.55 5.03
N PRO A 145 -3.88 -17.25 5.30
CA PRO A 145 -3.15 -16.24 4.53
C PRO A 145 -3.06 -16.55 3.03
N ALA A 146 -2.93 -17.82 2.64
CA ALA A 146 -2.88 -18.21 1.24
C ALA A 146 -4.23 -17.96 0.54
N ILE A 147 -5.33 -18.23 1.25
CA ILE A 147 -6.70 -17.99 0.75
C ILE A 147 -6.97 -16.48 0.61
N GLN A 148 -6.51 -15.67 1.56
CA GLN A 148 -6.58 -14.20 1.46
C GLN A 148 -5.78 -13.67 0.28
N ALA A 149 -4.56 -14.18 0.05
CA ALA A 149 -3.74 -13.78 -1.08
C ALA A 149 -4.41 -14.13 -2.42
N GLU A 150 -5.06 -15.30 -2.49
CA GLU A 150 -5.83 -15.68 -3.66
C GLU A 150 -7.00 -14.72 -3.90
N ALA A 151 -7.83 -14.46 -2.88
CA ALA A 151 -8.96 -13.54 -2.98
C ALA A 151 -8.53 -12.12 -3.41
N GLN A 152 -7.38 -11.64 -2.93
CA GLN A 152 -6.79 -10.35 -3.33
C GLN A 152 -6.34 -10.30 -4.79
N SER A 153 -5.95 -11.44 -5.37
CA SER A 153 -5.42 -11.54 -6.73
C SER A 153 -6.47 -11.76 -7.82
N MET A 154 -7.73 -11.99 -7.43
CA MET A 154 -8.86 -12.24 -8.32
C MET A 154 -9.42 -10.99 -9.01
#